data_AF-A0A662F983-F1
#
_entry.id   AF-A0A662F983-F1
#
_cell.length_a   1.000
_cell.length_b   1.000
_cell.length_c   1.000
_cell.angle_alpha   90.00
_cell.angle_beta   90.00
_cell.angle_gamma   90.00
#
_symmetry.space_group_name_H-M   'P 1'
#
loop_
_entity.id
_entity.type
_entity.pdbx_description
1 polymer ?
#
loop_
_entity_poly.entity_id
_entity_poly.type
_entity_poly.pdbx_seq_one_letter_code
_entity_poly.pdbx_strand_id
1 'polypeptide(L)'
;MSHYETLINSINGYAITKHFKRDLGLAKATAVALDILDSNHTGFEELHKFEEKVEGCHIFRAKIDGIHIVYAVTPEHKLVFLRGFKNFKEYEKFLSNKKKLKEMLSNH
;
A
#
# COMPACT_ATOMS: atom_id res chain seq x y z
N MET A 1 -7.94 -17.74 -4.44
CA MET A 1 -6.59 -17.15 -4.38
C MET A 1 -6.70 -15.67 -4.59
N SER A 2 -6.23 -14.86 -3.64
CA SER A 2 -6.15 -13.41 -3.78
C SER A 2 -4.99 -13.02 -4.70
N HIS A 3 -5.07 -11.87 -5.37
CA HIS A 3 -3.97 -11.34 -6.21
C HIS A 3 -2.66 -11.12 -5.43
N TYR A 4 -2.76 -11.02 -4.10
CA TYR A 4 -1.62 -10.81 -3.23
C TYR A 4 -0.97 -12.14 -2.81
N GLU A 5 -1.74 -13.20 -2.56
CA GLU A 5 -1.20 -14.54 -2.24
C GLU A 5 -0.26 -15.07 -3.33
N THR A 6 -0.49 -14.70 -4.60
CA THR A 6 0.39 -15.10 -5.71
C THR A 6 1.70 -14.32 -5.74
N LEU A 7 1.76 -13.15 -5.09
CA LEU A 7 2.91 -12.26 -5.09
C LEU A 7 3.70 -12.31 -3.78
N ILE A 8 3.07 -12.58 -2.64
CA ILE A 8 3.71 -12.45 -1.32
C ILE A 8 4.99 -13.28 -1.18
N ASN A 9 5.01 -14.50 -1.70
CA ASN A 9 6.17 -15.39 -1.64
C ASN A 9 7.38 -14.87 -2.45
N SER A 10 7.16 -13.91 -3.36
CA SER A 10 8.21 -13.28 -4.14
C SER A 10 8.75 -12.00 -3.51
N ILE A 11 8.05 -11.44 -2.52
CA ILE A 11 8.40 -10.14 -1.93
C ILE A 11 9.72 -10.28 -1.14
N ASN A 12 10.73 -9.50 -1.53
CA ASN A 12 12.08 -9.58 -0.96
C ASN A 12 12.49 -8.32 -0.17
N GLY A 13 11.58 -7.36 -0.02
CA GLY A 13 11.83 -6.14 0.73
C GLY A 13 10.68 -5.16 0.64
N TYR A 14 10.80 -4.07 1.39
CA TYR A 14 9.80 -3.01 1.41
C TYR A 14 10.42 -1.62 1.48
N ALA A 15 9.66 -0.62 1.04
CA ALA A 15 10.00 0.79 1.13
C ALA A 15 8.82 1.58 1.68
N ILE A 16 9.10 2.50 2.59
CA ILE A 16 8.11 3.39 3.19
C ILE A 16 8.36 4.80 2.66
N THR A 17 7.41 5.33 1.88
CA THR A 17 7.55 6.66 1.28
C THR A 17 7.49 7.78 2.33
N LYS A 18 8.07 8.94 2.01
CA LYS A 18 8.01 10.13 2.87
C LYS A 18 6.57 10.58 3.13
N HIS A 19 5.70 10.44 2.12
CA HIS A 19 4.29 10.80 2.25
C HIS A 19 3.56 9.88 3.22
N PHE A 20 3.77 8.56 3.11
CA PHE A 20 3.17 7.60 4.04
C PHE A 20 3.60 7.84 5.49
N LYS A 21 4.89 8.12 5.72
CA LYS A 21 5.40 8.50 7.05
C LYS A 21 4.73 9.75 7.59
N ARG A 22 4.47 10.73 6.73
CA ARG A 22 3.78 11.98 7.12
C ARG A 22 2.30 11.75 7.42
N ASP A 23 1.64 10.86 6.66
CA ASP A 23 0.21 10.59 6.81
C ASP A 23 -0.10 9.85 8.14
N LEU A 24 0.79 8.97 8.61
CA LEU A 24 0.57 8.10 9.77
C LEU A 24 1.48 8.40 10.98
N GLY A 25 2.59 9.11 10.78
CA GLY A 25 3.71 9.15 11.71
C GLY A 25 4.62 7.93 11.56
N LEU A 26 5.92 8.11 11.82
CA LEU A 26 6.94 7.09 11.57
C LEU A 26 6.66 5.77 12.30
N ALA A 27 6.33 5.82 13.60
CA ALA A 27 6.10 4.62 14.39
C ALA A 27 4.89 3.81 13.87
N LYS A 28 3.75 4.46 13.62
CA LYS A 28 2.55 3.79 13.10
C LYS A 28 2.75 3.30 11.67
N ALA A 29 3.44 4.06 10.81
CA ALA A 29 3.77 3.65 9.45
C ALA A 29 4.60 2.36 9.43
N THR A 30 5.62 2.26 10.29
CA THR A 30 6.45 1.05 10.40
C THR A 30 5.66 -0.13 10.94
N ALA A 31 4.85 0.06 11.99
CA ALA A 31 4.03 -1.02 12.55
C ALA A 31 3.05 -1.60 11.51
N VAL A 32 2.27 -0.72 10.85
CA VAL A 32 1.33 -1.12 9.80
C VAL A 32 2.04 -1.81 8.64
N ALA A 33 3.25 -1.37 8.29
CA ALA A 33 4.02 -1.99 7.22
C ALA A 33 4.42 -3.43 7.56
N LEU A 34 4.86 -3.67 8.79
CA LEU A 34 5.21 -5.01 9.28
C LEU A 34 3.96 -5.90 9.34
N ASP A 35 2.85 -5.41 9.88
CA ASP A 35 1.62 -6.20 9.96
C ASP A 35 1.11 -6.63 8.56
N ILE A 36 1.25 -5.76 7.55
CA ILE A 36 0.89 -6.08 6.15
C ILE A 36 1.86 -7.12 5.55
N LEU A 37 3.15 -7.04 5.85
CA LEU A 37 4.15 -7.99 5.36
C LEU A 37 3.95 -9.38 5.97
N ASP A 38 3.71 -9.44 7.28
CA ASP A 38 3.48 -10.68 8.00
C ASP A 38 2.09 -11.28 7.73
N SER A 39 1.27 -10.63 6.88
CA SER A 39 -0.14 -10.96 6.65
C SER A 39 -0.92 -11.12 7.96
N ASN A 40 -0.57 -10.31 8.96
CA ASN A 40 -1.27 -10.30 10.22
C ASN A 40 -2.63 -9.62 10.03
N HIS A 41 -3.68 -10.41 9.90
CA HIS A 41 -5.04 -9.90 9.73
C HIS A 41 -5.61 -9.20 10.98
N THR A 42 -4.94 -9.28 12.12
CA THR A 42 -5.42 -8.71 13.38
C THR A 42 -5.55 -7.20 13.27
N GLY A 43 -6.78 -6.68 13.44
CA GLY A 43 -7.05 -5.25 13.39
C GLY A 43 -7.32 -4.67 12.00
N PHE A 44 -7.16 -5.45 10.93
CA PHE A 44 -7.56 -5.02 9.60
C PHE A 44 -9.05 -5.27 9.36
N GLU A 45 -9.77 -4.21 9.01
CA GLU A 45 -11.13 -4.29 8.45
C GLU A 45 -11.08 -4.87 7.03
N GLU A 46 -9.99 -4.60 6.30
CA GLU A 46 -9.73 -5.13 4.96
C GLU A 46 -8.22 -5.25 4.76
N LEU A 47 -7.76 -6.35 4.19
CA LEU A 47 -6.35 -6.58 3.91
C LEU A 47 -6.17 -7.06 2.47
N HIS A 48 -5.14 -6.56 1.79
CA HIS A 48 -4.76 -6.94 0.42
C HIS A 48 -5.87 -6.82 -0.63
N LYS A 49 -6.78 -5.85 -0.50
CA LYS A 49 -7.74 -5.56 -1.57
C LYS A 49 -6.99 -5.08 -2.79
N PHE A 50 -7.09 -5.82 -3.89
CA PHE A 50 -6.56 -5.39 -5.17
C PHE A 50 -7.39 -4.22 -5.72
N GLU A 51 -6.70 -3.17 -6.14
CA GLU A 51 -7.32 -1.99 -6.75
C GLU A 51 -7.13 -1.99 -8.26
N GLU A 52 -5.87 -2.05 -8.71
CA GLU A 52 -5.52 -1.96 -10.13
C GLU A 52 -4.05 -2.29 -10.38
N LYS A 53 -3.66 -2.32 -11.67
CA LYS A 53 -2.27 -2.42 -12.11
C LYS A 53 -1.85 -1.13 -12.82
N VAL A 54 -0.74 -0.52 -12.40
CA VAL A 54 -0.21 0.73 -12.97
C VAL A 54 1.29 0.58 -13.20
N GLU A 55 1.74 0.77 -14.46
CA GLU A 55 3.17 0.66 -14.84
C GLU A 55 3.82 -0.67 -14.38
N GLY A 56 3.08 -1.77 -14.45
CA GLY A 56 3.56 -3.08 -13.99
C GLY A 56 3.41 -3.33 -12.48
N CYS A 57 3.25 -2.28 -11.67
CA CYS A 57 3.01 -2.38 -10.23
C CYS A 57 1.57 -2.78 -9.92
N HIS A 58 1.39 -3.70 -8.96
CA HIS A 58 0.07 -4.09 -8.46
C HIS A 58 -0.28 -3.24 -7.24
N ILE A 59 -1.37 -2.48 -7.33
CA ILE A 59 -1.81 -1.57 -6.27
C ILE A 59 -2.82 -2.27 -5.38
N PHE A 60 -2.57 -2.18 -4.08
CA PHE A 60 -3.40 -2.78 -3.06
C PHE A 60 -3.84 -1.75 -2.03
N ARG A 61 -4.94 -2.07 -1.37
CA ARG A 61 -5.47 -1.36 -0.22
C ARG A 61 -5.57 -2.27 0.98
N ALA A 62 -5.25 -1.72 2.14
CA ALA A 62 -5.66 -2.25 3.43
C ALA A 62 -6.45 -1.18 4.18
N LYS A 63 -7.31 -1.59 5.11
CA LYS A 63 -8.10 -0.70 5.95
C LYS A 63 -7.93 -1.09 7.41
N ILE A 64 -7.43 -0.16 8.23
CA ILE A 64 -7.19 -0.34 9.67
C ILE A 64 -7.53 0.95 10.41
N ASP A 65 -8.28 0.86 11.51
CA ASP A 65 -8.78 2.00 12.28
C ASP A 65 -9.45 3.10 11.42
N GLY A 66 -10.23 2.71 10.40
CA GLY A 66 -10.82 3.65 9.44
C GLY A 66 -9.83 4.34 8.50
N ILE A 67 -8.56 3.94 8.48
CA ILE A 67 -7.53 4.48 7.59
C ILE A 67 -7.34 3.55 6.38
N HIS A 68 -7.46 4.12 5.19
CA HIS A 68 -7.13 3.46 3.93
C HIS A 68 -5.62 3.57 3.65
N ILE A 69 -4.95 2.43 3.68
CA ILE A 69 -3.53 2.26 3.44
C ILE A 69 -3.35 1.82 2.00
N VAL A 70 -2.64 2.62 1.20
CA VAL A 70 -2.35 2.30 -0.21
C VAL A 70 -0.88 1.93 -0.36
N TYR A 71 -0.64 0.77 -0.95
CA TYR A 71 0.69 0.24 -1.20
C TYR A 71 0.74 -0.51 -2.52
N ALA A 72 1.94 -0.75 -3.02
CA ALA A 72 2.17 -1.39 -4.30
C ALA A 72 3.16 -2.53 -4.18
N VAL A 73 2.99 -3.57 -4.99
CA VAL A 73 4.04 -4.55 -5.27
C VAL A 73 4.65 -4.21 -6.63
N THR A 74 5.93 -3.87 -6.65
CA THR A 74 6.67 -3.51 -7.88
C THR A 74 7.05 -4.75 -8.70
N PRO A 75 7.42 -4.60 -9.99
CA PRO A 75 7.94 -5.70 -10.80
C PRO A 75 9.18 -6.37 -10.21
N GLU A 76 9.98 -5.65 -9.42
CA GLU A 76 11.17 -6.15 -8.72
C GLU A 76 10.84 -6.86 -7.40
N HIS A 77 9.55 -7.12 -7.15
CA HIS A 77 9.03 -7.77 -5.96
C HIS A 77 9.34 -7.00 -4.66
N LYS A 78 9.29 -5.67 -4.72
CA LYS A 78 9.34 -4.81 -3.54
C LYS A 78 7.96 -4.30 -3.18
N LEU A 79 7.66 -4.24 -1.88
CA LEU A 79 6.42 -3.67 -1.38
C LEU A 79 6.62 -2.18 -1.00
N VAL A 80 5.92 -1.27 -1.66
CA VAL A 80 6.10 0.17 -1.51
C VAL A 80 4.85 0.80 -0.88
N PHE A 81 4.98 1.34 0.33
CA PHE A 81 3.88 1.98 1.06
C PHE A 81 3.72 3.45 0.66
N LEU A 82 2.68 3.74 -0.12
CA LEU A 82 2.50 5.02 -0.82
C LEU A 82 1.84 6.08 0.07
N ARG A 83 0.63 5.85 0.57
CA ARG A 83 -0.20 6.87 1.23
C ARG A 83 -1.16 6.26 2.26
N GLY A 84 -1.53 7.05 3.26
CA GLY A 84 -2.59 6.73 4.22
C GLY A 84 -3.69 7.79 4.17
N PHE A 85 -4.96 7.38 4.16
CA PHE A 85 -6.11 8.29 4.07
C PHE A 85 -7.17 7.96 5.12
N LYS A 86 -7.52 8.93 5.96
CA LYS A 86 -8.65 8.81 6.91
C LYS A 86 -10.01 8.98 6.24
N ASN A 87 -10.03 9.47 5.00
CA ASN A 87 -11.25 9.79 4.26
C ASN A 87 -11.29 9.00 2.95
N PHE A 88 -12.39 8.28 2.72
CA PHE A 88 -12.60 7.50 1.51
C PHE A 88 -12.55 8.34 0.23
N LYS A 89 -13.14 9.55 0.22
CA LYS A 89 -13.14 10.43 -0.97
C LYS A 89 -11.74 10.88 -1.36
N GLU A 90 -10.85 11.10 -0.39
CA GLU A 90 -9.46 11.47 -0.67
C GLU A 90 -8.66 10.29 -1.23
N TYR A 91 -8.89 9.10 -0.69
CA TYR A 91 -8.34 7.85 -1.22
C TYR A 91 -8.81 7.63 -2.67
N GLU A 92 -10.10 7.77 -2.95
CA GLU A 92 -10.67 7.57 -4.28
C GLU A 92 -10.08 8.57 -5.28
N LYS A 93 -10.02 9.86 -4.90
CA LYS A 93 -9.37 10.91 -5.69
C LYS A 93 -7.89 10.62 -5.95
N PHE A 94 -7.19 10.03 -4.99
CA PHE A 94 -5.80 9.62 -5.17
C PHE A 94 -5.66 8.50 -6.20
N LEU A 95 -6.48 7.45 -6.11
CA LEU A 95 -6.48 6.36 -7.10
C LEU A 95 -6.86 6.85 -8.51
N SER A 96 -7.79 7.80 -8.62
CA SER A 96 -8.12 8.40 -9.93
C SER A 96 -6.98 9.25 -10.52
N ASN A 97 -6.07 9.77 -9.69
CA ASN A 97 -4.94 10.58 -10.15
C ASN A 97 -3.75 9.71 -10.60
N LYS A 98 -3.87 9.11 -11.78
CA LYS A 98 -2.85 8.23 -12.35
C LYS A 98 -1.49 8.90 -12.50
N LYS A 99 -1.46 10.20 -12.84
CA LYS A 99 -0.19 10.94 -12.99
C LYS A 99 0.60 10.93 -11.67
N LYS A 100 -0.05 11.31 -10.57
CA LYS A 100 0.58 11.32 -9.25
C LYS A 100 0.99 9.93 -8.80
N LEU A 101 0.16 8.92 -9.07
CA LEU A 101 0.44 7.54 -8.68
C LEU A 101 1.69 7.03 -9.41
N LYS A 102 1.81 7.30 -10.72
CA LYS A 102 3.03 7.00 -11.51
C LYS A 102 4.26 7.73 -10.97
N GLU A 103 4.16 9.03 -10.71
CA GLU A 103 5.27 9.81 -10.14
C GLU A 103 5.77 9.23 -8.81
N MET A 104 4.86 8.72 -7.97
CA MET A 104 5.27 8.05 -6.72
C MET A 104 5.95 6.72 -6.99
N LEU A 105 5.44 5.90 -7.92
CA LEU A 105 6.02 4.59 -8.23
C LEU A 105 7.40 4.70 -8.91
N SER A 106 7.65 5.72 -9.73
CA SER A 106 8.92 5.89 -10.44
C SER A 106 10.08 6.41 -9.55
N ASN A 107 9.78 6.91 -8.34
CA ASN A 107 10.77 7.52 -7.44
C ASN A 107 11.22 6.57 -6.31
N HIS A 108 10.94 5.27 -6.40
CA HIS A 108 11.24 4.24 -5.40
C HIS A 108 11.92 3.03 -6.01
#